data_AF-A0A840GKJ3-F1
#
_entry.id   AF-A0A840GKJ3-F1
#
_cell.length_a   1.000
_cell.length_b   1.000
_cell.length_c   1.000
_cell.angle_alpha   90.00
_cell.angle_beta   90.00
_cell.angle_gamma   90.00
#
_symmetry.space_group_name_H-M   'P 1'
#
loop_
_entity.id
_entity.type
_entity.pdbx_description
1 polymer ?
#
loop_
_entity_poly.entity_id
_entity_poly.type
_entity_poly.pdbx_seq_one_letter_code
_entity_poly.pdbx_strand_id
1 'polypeptide(L)'
;MARYFKYHWLESFGSLAGTTPTRKIGPSPVKNTGRVSTRKAAQSQAFESLLERDFLILLDIAPRVVRIGVQPITLRWTTSEGGNVKEYTPDVVVHYAADVPPELSSA
;
A
#
# COMPACT_ATOMS: atom_id res chain seq x y z
N MET A 1 23.56 -15.43 -11.52
CA MET A 1 23.16 -14.90 -10.20
C MET A 1 21.67 -14.58 -10.26
N ALA A 2 20.81 -15.52 -9.87
CA ALA A 2 19.36 -15.35 -10.00
C ALA A 2 18.87 -14.40 -8.89
N ARG A 3 18.45 -13.19 -9.27
CA ARG A 3 17.67 -12.31 -8.39
C ARG A 3 16.38 -13.06 -8.07
N TYR A 4 16.26 -13.60 -6.87
CA TYR A 4 15.00 -14.09 -6.32
C TYR A 4 14.06 -12.88 -6.18
N PHE A 5 13.26 -12.61 -7.20
CA PHE A 5 12.16 -11.66 -7.10
C PHE A 5 11.00 -12.36 -6.41
N LYS A 6 10.97 -12.19 -5.09
CA LYS A 6 10.06 -12.78 -4.10
C LYS A 6 8.55 -12.58 -4.40
N TYR A 7 8.19 -11.83 -5.44
CA TYR A 7 6.84 -11.32 -5.68
C TYR A 7 6.35 -11.42 -7.14
N HIS A 8 6.92 -12.29 -7.98
CA HIS A 8 6.48 -12.40 -9.39
C HIS A 8 4.97 -12.67 -9.57
N TRP A 9 4.34 -13.37 -8.63
CA TRP A 9 2.89 -13.58 -8.67
C TRP A 9 2.08 -12.28 -8.54
N LEU A 10 2.65 -11.22 -7.93
CA LEU A 10 2.02 -9.90 -7.79
C LEU A 10 2.10 -9.06 -9.07
N GLU A 11 3.10 -9.27 -9.91
CA GLU A 11 3.29 -8.51 -11.16
C GLU A 11 2.10 -8.68 -12.11
N SER A 12 1.44 -9.85 -12.07
CA SER A 12 0.21 -10.14 -12.81
C SER A 12 -0.98 -9.24 -12.43
N PHE A 13 -0.93 -8.58 -11.27
CA PHE A 13 -2.00 -7.72 -10.75
C PHE A 13 -1.70 -6.22 -10.85
N GLY A 14 -0.46 -5.84 -11.21
CA GLY A 14 -0.04 -4.46 -11.34
C GLY A 14 1.30 -4.17 -10.64
N SER A 15 1.70 -2.90 -10.68
CA SER A 15 2.97 -2.46 -10.10
C SER A 15 2.77 -1.79 -8.75
N LEU A 16 3.38 -2.35 -7.71
CA LEU A 16 3.53 -1.66 -6.41
C LEU A 16 4.50 -0.48 -6.49
N ALA A 17 5.13 -0.24 -7.65
CA ALA A 17 6.01 0.90 -7.85
C ALA A 17 5.23 2.21 -8.00
N GLY A 18 3.96 2.16 -8.41
CA GLY A 18 3.09 3.33 -8.59
C GLY A 18 2.16 3.52 -7.40
N THR A 19 2.26 4.66 -6.73
CA THR A 19 1.43 5.03 -5.56
C THR A 19 0.02 5.51 -5.95
N THR A 20 -0.44 5.20 -7.16
CA THR A 20 -1.72 5.70 -7.67
C THR A 20 -2.82 4.76 -7.20
N PRO A 21 -3.81 5.25 -6.42
CA PRO A 21 -4.88 4.40 -5.92
C PRO A 21 -5.69 3.79 -7.07
N THR A 22 -5.99 2.49 -6.99
CA THR A 22 -6.78 1.80 -8.02
C THR A 22 -8.26 2.21 -8.03
N ARG A 23 -8.73 2.90 -6.98
CA ARG A 23 -10.10 3.40 -6.88
C ARG A 23 -10.17 4.84 -6.37
N LYS A 24 -11.28 5.49 -6.71
CA LYS A 24 -11.64 6.81 -6.21
C LYS A 24 -12.47 6.66 -4.94
N ILE A 25 -12.09 7.38 -3.88
CA ILE A 25 -12.84 7.44 -2.62
C ILE A 25 -13.59 8.77 -2.59
N GLY A 26 -14.92 8.70 -2.42
CA GLY A 26 -15.80 9.85 -2.29
C GLY A 26 -16.33 10.01 -0.86
N PRO A 27 -17.06 11.10 -0.57
CA PRO A 27 -17.71 11.32 0.71
C PRO A 27 -18.70 10.19 1.03
N SER A 28 -18.79 9.82 2.31
CA SER A 28 -19.76 8.84 2.80
C SER A 28 -20.52 9.40 4.00
N PRO A 29 -21.86 9.23 4.07
CA PRO A 29 -22.65 9.61 5.25
C PRO A 29 -22.51 8.63 6.42
N VAL A 30 -21.95 7.44 6.18
CA VAL A 30 -21.87 6.34 7.17
C VAL A 30 -20.45 5.89 7.48
N LYS A 31 -19.45 6.39 6.74
CA LYS A 31 -18.04 6.07 6.94
C LYS A 31 -17.24 7.36 7.09
N ASN A 32 -16.19 7.28 7.91
CA ASN A 32 -15.21 8.35 8.01
C ASN A 32 -14.24 8.24 6.84
N THR A 33 -14.58 8.86 5.72
CA THR A 33 -13.74 8.93 4.52
C THR A 33 -13.02 10.28 4.44
N GLY A 34 -11.80 10.31 3.93
CA GLY A 34 -11.10 11.58 3.75
C GLY A 34 -9.75 11.43 3.08
N ARG A 35 -8.89 12.43 3.25
CA ARG A 35 -7.52 12.45 2.72
C ARG A 35 -6.55 12.93 3.78
N VAL A 36 -5.35 12.35 3.80
CA VAL A 36 -4.22 12.76 4.64
C VAL A 36 -3.03 13.14 3.76
N SER A 37 -2.37 14.24 4.09
CA SER A 37 -1.10 14.61 3.46
C SER A 37 0.05 13.95 4.20
N THR A 38 1.05 13.48 3.46
CA THR A 38 2.21 12.75 3.97
C THR A 38 3.44 13.21 3.20
N ARG A 39 4.60 13.19 3.84
CA ARG A 39 5.90 13.44 3.22
C ARG A 39 6.43 12.22 2.45
N LYS A 40 5.80 11.06 2.61
CA LYS A 40 6.20 9.76 2.05
C LYS A 40 5.32 9.29 0.89
N ALA A 41 4.50 10.18 0.33
CA ALA A 41 3.78 9.95 -0.91
C ALA A 41 3.76 11.22 -1.75
N ALA A 42 3.71 11.07 -3.07
CA ALA A 42 3.69 12.21 -4.00
C ALA A 42 2.35 12.99 -3.98
N GLN A 43 1.28 12.36 -3.49
CA GLN A 43 -0.06 12.93 -3.43
C GLN A 43 -0.70 12.62 -2.07
N SER A 44 -1.73 13.39 -1.68
CA SER A 44 -2.51 13.04 -0.49
C SER A 44 -3.11 11.64 -0.63
N GLN A 45 -3.10 10.88 0.46
CA GLN A 45 -3.59 9.52 0.50
C GLN A 45 -5.02 9.50 1.01
N ALA A 46 -5.90 8.75 0.36
CA ALA A 46 -7.29 8.62 0.78
C ALA A 46 -7.46 7.54 1.85
N PHE A 47 -8.45 7.67 2.72
CA PHE A 47 -8.80 6.68 3.75
C PHE A 47 -10.31 6.47 3.81
N GLU A 48 -10.76 5.30 4.27
CA GLU A 48 -12.18 4.93 4.44
C GLU A 48 -12.58 4.74 5.90
N SER A 49 -11.61 4.79 6.80
CA SER A 49 -11.80 4.72 8.24
C SER A 49 -10.79 5.57 8.99
N LEU A 50 -11.11 5.91 10.25
CA LEU A 50 -10.18 6.61 11.12
C LEU A 50 -8.95 5.75 11.45
N LEU A 51 -9.11 4.43 11.50
CA LEU A 51 -8.00 3.50 11.72
C LEU A 51 -6.98 3.58 10.58
N GLU A 52 -7.44 3.59 9.33
CA GLU A 52 -6.56 3.79 8.17
C GLU A 52 -5.86 5.15 8.21
N ARG A 53 -6.60 6.24 8.53
CA ARG A 53 -6.02 7.58 8.69
C ARG A 53 -4.89 7.58 9.71
N ASP A 54 -5.15 7.04 10.89
CA ASP A 54 -4.20 7.06 12.00
C ASP A 54 -2.99 6.16 11.69
N PHE A 55 -3.21 5.04 10.99
CA PHE A 55 -2.12 4.19 10.50
C PHE A 55 -1.22 4.91 9.49
N LEU A 56 -1.80 5.66 8.54
CA LEU A 56 -1.04 6.46 7.58
C LEU A 56 -0.20 7.54 8.27
N ILE A 57 -0.72 8.18 9.33
CA ILE A 57 0.02 9.17 10.14
C ILE A 57 1.21 8.50 10.84
N LEU A 58 1.02 7.31 11.43
CA LEU A 58 2.10 6.56 12.07
C LEU A 58 3.21 6.18 11.07
N LEU A 59 2.84 5.79 9.86
CA LEU A 59 3.81 5.46 8.80
C LEU A 59 4.57 6.70 8.31
N ASP A 60 3.95 7.88 8.28
CA ASP A 60 4.63 9.13 7.90
C ASP A 60 5.79 9.48 8.86
N ILE A 61 5.64 9.17 10.15
CA ILE A 61 6.68 9.47 11.14
C ILE A 61 7.68 8.31 11.35
N ALA A 62 7.36 7.09 10.94
CA ALA A 62 8.21 5.91 11.16
C ALA A 62 9.54 5.98 10.37
N PRO A 63 10.72 6.06 11.00
CA PRO A 63 11.99 6.34 10.29
C PRO A 63 12.37 5.34 9.20
N ARG A 64 12.02 4.06 9.39
CA ARG A 64 12.32 3.00 8.41
C ARG A 64 11.44 3.04 7.17
N VAL A 65 10.33 3.78 7.19
CA VAL A 65 9.41 3.85 6.04
C VAL A 65 9.88 4.96 5.11
N VAL A 66 10.08 4.64 3.83
CA VAL A 66 10.54 5.59 2.80
C VAL A 66 9.42 6.01 1.85
N ARG A 67 8.41 5.15 1.66
CA ARG A 67 7.28 5.46 0.80
C ARG A 67 6.02 4.70 1.23
N ILE A 68 4.87 5.34 1.11
CA ILE A 68 3.55 4.73 1.35
C ILE A 68 2.62 4.95 0.18
N GLY A 69 1.72 4.00 -0.06
CA GLY A 69 0.61 4.14 -1.00
C GLY A 69 -0.65 3.46 -0.50
N VAL A 70 -1.82 3.97 -0.89
CA VAL A 70 -3.12 3.37 -0.56
C VAL A 70 -3.73 2.65 -1.74
N GLN A 71 -4.46 1.57 -1.45
CA GLN A 71 -5.23 0.80 -2.43
C GLN A 71 -4.42 0.49 -3.70
N PRO A 72 -3.26 -0.19 -3.55
CA PRO A 72 -2.20 -0.20 -4.55
C PRO A 72 -2.51 -1.12 -5.72
N ILE A 73 -3.24 -2.21 -5.47
CA ILE A 73 -3.63 -3.22 -6.45
C ILE A 73 -4.95 -3.84 -6.03
N THR A 74 -5.62 -4.48 -6.99
CA THR A 74 -6.86 -5.21 -6.76
C THR A 74 -6.66 -6.66 -7.19
N LEU A 75 -6.68 -7.58 -6.22
CA LEU A 75 -6.55 -9.01 -6.43
C LEU A 75 -7.91 -9.60 -6.81
N ARG A 76 -7.97 -10.35 -7.92
CA ARG A 76 -9.17 -11.07 -8.35
C ARG A 76 -8.86 -12.55 -8.53
N TRP A 77 -9.69 -13.41 -7.97
CA TRP A 77 -9.54 -14.87 -8.11
C TRP A 77 -10.89 -15.58 -8.00
N THR A 78 -10.95 -16.79 -8.55
CA THR A 78 -12.14 -17.65 -8.49
C THR A 78 -12.01 -18.63 -7.33
N THR A 79 -13.06 -18.81 -6.53
CA THR A 79 -13.07 -19.81 -5.45
C THR A 79 -13.34 -21.21 -6.00
N SER A 80 -12.61 -22.19 -5.48
CA SER A 80 -12.82 -23.62 -5.80
C SER A 80 -14.21 -24.11 -5.40
N GLU A 81 -14.75 -23.60 -4.29
CA GLU A 81 -16.14 -23.82 -3.89
C GLU A 81 -17.05 -22.79 -4.58
N GLY A 82 -17.78 -23.24 -5.60
CA GLY A 82 -18.89 -22.50 -6.19
C GLY A 82 -18.55 -21.51 -7.31
N GLY A 83 -17.30 -21.37 -7.74
CA GLY A 83 -16.94 -20.57 -8.92
C GLY A 83 -17.12 -19.05 -8.76
N ASN A 84 -17.34 -18.57 -7.54
CA ASN A 84 -17.53 -17.15 -7.27
C ASN A 84 -16.21 -16.39 -7.48
N VAL A 85 -16.30 -15.25 -8.16
CA VAL A 85 -15.17 -14.32 -8.30
C VAL A 85 -15.09 -13.48 -7.03
N LYS A 86 -13.97 -13.57 -6.33
CA LYS A 86 -13.64 -12.71 -5.19
C LYS A 86 -12.68 -11.61 -5.62
N GLU A 87 -12.84 -10.46 -4.98
CA GLU A 87 -11.97 -9.31 -5.13
C GLU A 87 -11.46 -8.85 -3.76
N TYR A 88 -10.19 -8.46 -3.69
CA TYR A 88 -9.60 -7.82 -2.52
C TYR A 88 -8.63 -6.72 -2.94
N THR A 89 -8.82 -5.52 -2.39
CA THR A 89 -7.90 -4.39 -2.56
C THR A 89 -7.27 -4.11 -1.19
N PRO A 90 -5.97 -4.37 -1.00
CA PRO A 90 -5.29 -4.03 0.26
C PRO A 90 -5.34 -2.54 0.54
N ASP A 91 -5.48 -2.12 1.79
CA ASP A 91 -5.63 -0.69 2.12
C ASP A 91 -4.34 0.10 1.92
N VAL A 92 -3.19 -0.47 2.30
CA VAL A 92 -1.89 0.23 2.31
C VAL A 92 -0.75 -0.68 1.82
N VAL A 93 0.16 -0.13 1.00
CA VAL A 93 1.50 -0.66 0.74
C VAL A 93 2.55 0.21 1.39
N VAL A 94 3.54 -0.41 2.04
CA VAL A 94 4.63 0.27 2.74
C VAL A 94 5.94 -0.18 2.13
N HIS A 95 6.75 0.79 1.70
CA HIS A 95 8.14 0.56 1.31
C HIS A 95 9.04 0.98 2.45
N TYR A 96 9.79 0.02 2.97
CA TYR A 96 10.83 0.26 3.95
C TYR A 96 12.15 0.57 3.23
N ALA A 97 13.02 1.34 3.88
CA ALA A 97 14.42 1.40 3.48
C ALA A 97 14.96 -0.03 3.43
N ALA A 98 15.83 -0.32 2.44
CA ALA A 98 16.63 -1.53 2.53
C ALA A 98 17.37 -1.48 3.87
N ASP A 99 17.44 -2.60 4.60
CA ASP A 99 18.31 -2.68 5.77
C ASP A 99 19.69 -2.23 5.29
N VAL A 100 20.16 -1.07 5.78
CA VAL A 100 21.56 -0.73 5.65
C VAL A 100 22.25 -1.70 6.58
N PRO A 101 23.06 -2.64 6.08
CA PRO A 101 23.82 -3.51 6.95
C PRO A 101 24.64 -2.62 7.90
N PRO A 102 24.72 -2.94 9.20
CA PRO A 102 25.36 -2.07 10.19
C PRO A 102 26.79 -1.66 9.82
N GLU A 103 27.49 -2.43 8.98
CA GLU A 103 28.81 -2.09 8.45
C GLU A 103 28.88 -0.81 7.56
N LEU A 104 27.77 -0.27 7.07
CA LEU A 104 27.75 0.91 6.19
C LEU A 104 27.16 2.18 6.83
N SER A 105 26.85 2.15 8.15
CA SER A 105 26.26 3.29 8.87
C SER A 105 27.31 4.31 9.38
N SER A 106 28.59 4.15 9.05
CA SER A 106 29.70 4.95 9.59
C SER A 106 30.76 5.28 8.53
N ALA A 107 30.33 5.74 7.36
CA ALA A 107 31.19 6.33 6.34
C ALA A 107 30.76 7.77 6.05
#